data_AF-A0A5E4XI62-F1
#
_entry.id   AF-A0A5E4XI62-F1
#
_cell.length_a   1.000
_cell.length_b   1.000
_cell.length_c   1.000
_cell.angle_alpha   90.00
_cell.angle_beta   90.00
_cell.angle_gamma   90.00
#
_symmetry.space_group_name_H-M   'P 1'
#
loop_
_entity.id
_entity.type
_entity.pdbx_description
1 polymer ?
#
loop_
_entity_poly.entity_id
_entity_poly.type
_entity_poly.pdbx_seq_one_letter_code
_entity_poly.pdbx_strand_id
1 'polypeptide(L)'
;MRRNQSGIFLVSAAIAIAVVGMLITFWGVNQMRQMRIERAERVGHGLKIVGNAADTFVAKYYKQLSELLSAPGNTFPIKGHTLTNVPASSSFGYAHVGNLNAAALIKVLDISGVGSKPPHGLGDYEIRIYRKCDRENPPNCQINSLTYLTEPAKRAYSSEPDYAFAAIVAKTVGAYGGTSTMDKPQEFRFVDENMQPIPDAVPNPLGKPGLVAMRGGYLTHSLDVNVRRDGSRNITGDLDFENGNTHQSIKGIKNIVGVGKLSMGELEIGGKATVKGPLHLSDDKGRNRQDIIGAGNIEGDGMLTMRGLEVQGATVAGNATIHGDLRAQRGATVGGALRMQRNDIEHAGQVTADRLQSESGVIRLDRSNQQDASCQPGEIGRDGNGKMLSCQNSGGGWTWQLARTTEYITKVEYKEVERIVEKDKPLVMAKWTQTWGGCNGYKKIGGGSWRWSGWFGTIPGAQSCTIVSRGWCNSVGYSDKARVYNVNERGQMITVGGTPYAEFGNTYGELICAFRSKEDARARGFTLCDPHTQNCSLNF
;
A
#
# COMPACT_ATOMS: atom_id res chain seq x y z
N MET A 1 28.00 -108.40 48.57
CA MET A 1 27.84 -106.95 48.36
C MET A 1 26.75 -106.69 47.31
N ARG A 2 25.47 -106.61 47.69
CA ARG A 2 24.34 -106.18 46.83
C ARG A 2 23.04 -106.14 47.65
N ARG A 3 22.86 -105.14 48.54
CA ARG A 3 21.53 -104.90 49.15
C ARG A 3 21.26 -103.53 49.79
N ASN A 4 22.17 -102.54 49.71
CA ASN A 4 21.98 -101.23 50.36
C ASN A 4 21.80 -100.03 49.41
N GLN A 5 21.51 -100.22 48.12
CA GLN A 5 21.37 -99.10 47.16
C GLN A 5 19.92 -98.78 46.72
N SER A 6 18.91 -99.58 47.10
CA SER A 6 17.52 -99.33 46.67
C SER A 6 16.83 -98.18 47.41
N GLY A 7 17.30 -97.79 48.61
CA GLY A 7 16.70 -96.71 49.40
C GLY A 7 17.03 -95.30 48.88
N ILE A 8 18.24 -95.09 48.37
CA ILE A 8 18.69 -93.77 47.88
C ILE A 8 18.08 -93.45 46.52
N PHE A 9 17.94 -94.45 45.64
CA PHE A 9 17.41 -94.25 44.29
C PHE A 9 15.95 -93.76 44.29
N LEU A 10 15.13 -94.28 45.20
CA LEU A 10 13.72 -93.89 45.34
C LEU A 10 13.56 -92.43 45.83
N VAL A 11 14.39 -92.02 46.81
CA VAL A 11 14.40 -90.65 47.32
C VAL A 11 14.94 -89.67 46.28
N SER A 12 16.02 -90.02 45.56
CA SER A 12 16.56 -89.19 44.49
C SER A 12 15.59 -89.04 43.31
N ALA A 13 14.86 -90.10 42.95
CA ALA A 13 13.84 -90.06 41.90
C ALA A 13 12.65 -89.17 42.31
N ALA A 14 12.20 -89.25 43.57
CA ALA A 14 11.13 -88.40 44.07
C ALA A 14 11.50 -86.91 44.06
N ILE A 15 12.74 -86.58 44.47
CA ILE A 15 13.25 -85.20 44.41
C ILE A 15 13.35 -84.73 42.96
N ALA A 16 13.85 -85.56 42.04
CA ALA A 16 13.95 -85.20 40.62
C ALA A 16 12.56 -84.94 40.01
N ILE A 17 11.57 -85.77 40.29
CA ILE A 17 10.19 -85.57 39.82
C ILE A 17 9.59 -84.29 40.42
N ALA A 18 9.84 -84.00 41.70
CA ALA A 18 9.36 -82.78 42.34
C ALA A 18 9.99 -81.52 41.71
N VAL A 19 11.30 -81.53 41.45
CA VAL A 19 12.01 -80.42 40.81
C VAL A 19 11.52 -80.23 39.36
N VAL A 20 11.36 -81.31 38.60
CA VAL A 20 10.82 -81.26 37.23
C VAL A 20 9.37 -80.75 37.23
N GLY A 21 8.53 -81.17 38.18
CA GLY A 21 7.17 -80.66 38.34
C GLY A 21 7.13 -79.16 38.66
N MET A 22 8.04 -78.68 39.52
CA MET A 22 8.19 -77.23 39.79
C MET A 22 8.68 -76.46 38.55
N LEU A 23 9.60 -77.02 37.78
CA LEU A 23 10.11 -76.38 36.56
C LEU A 23 9.04 -76.32 35.46
N ILE A 24 8.25 -77.38 35.27
CA ILE A 24 7.16 -77.39 34.28
C ILE A 24 6.06 -76.41 34.68
N THR A 25 5.69 -76.35 35.95
CA THR A 25 4.67 -75.39 36.44
C THR A 25 5.17 -73.95 36.33
N PHE A 26 6.42 -73.67 36.70
CA PHE A 26 7.03 -72.34 36.52
C PHE A 26 7.15 -71.93 35.05
N TRP A 27 7.64 -72.84 34.19
CA TRP A 27 7.77 -72.58 32.75
C TRP A 27 6.41 -72.39 32.10
N GLY A 28 5.42 -73.22 32.42
CA GLY A 28 4.05 -73.10 31.92
C GLY A 28 3.40 -71.77 32.32
N VAL A 29 3.57 -71.32 33.57
CA VAL A 29 3.06 -70.01 34.02
C VAL A 29 3.75 -68.86 33.30
N ASN A 30 5.07 -68.94 33.06
CA ASN A 30 5.80 -67.89 32.36
C ASN A 30 5.49 -67.87 30.85
N GLN A 31 5.39 -69.03 30.20
CA GLN A 31 5.01 -69.13 28.79
C GLN A 31 3.59 -68.60 28.56
N MET A 32 2.66 -68.91 29.46
CA MET A 32 1.29 -68.37 29.42
C MET A 32 1.27 -66.84 29.58
N ARG A 33 2.12 -66.27 30.43
CA ARG A 33 2.26 -64.81 30.56
C ARG A 33 2.82 -64.17 29.29
N GLN A 34 3.86 -64.75 28.69
CA GLN A 34 4.46 -64.26 27.44
C GLN A 34 3.46 -64.33 26.28
N MET A 35 2.77 -65.45 26.09
CA MET A 35 1.74 -65.58 25.04
C MET A 35 0.59 -64.58 25.23
N ARG A 36 0.21 -64.28 26.48
CA ARG A 36 -0.82 -63.26 26.77
C ARG A 36 -0.36 -61.84 26.41
N ILE A 37 0.90 -61.50 26.71
CA ILE A 37 1.50 -60.21 26.34
C ILE A 37 1.56 -60.08 24.82
N GLU A 38 2.11 -61.07 24.11
CA GLU A 38 2.18 -61.05 22.64
C GLU A 38 0.80 -60.94 22.01
N ARG A 39 -0.20 -61.63 22.55
CA ARG A 39 -1.58 -61.52 22.06
C ARG A 39 -2.12 -60.11 22.26
N ALA A 40 -1.89 -59.51 23.42
CA ALA A 40 -2.30 -58.14 23.71
C ALA A 40 -1.60 -57.15 22.77
N GLU A 41 -0.30 -57.33 22.51
CA GLU A 41 0.46 -56.50 21.57
C GLU A 41 -0.07 -56.64 20.14
N ARG A 42 -0.34 -57.86 19.65
CA ARG A 42 -0.94 -58.07 18.32
C ARG A 42 -2.29 -57.37 18.17
N VAL A 43 -3.14 -57.44 19.20
CA VAL A 43 -4.42 -56.72 19.25
C VAL A 43 -4.19 -55.21 19.26
N GLY A 44 -3.22 -54.72 20.04
CA GLY A 44 -2.84 -53.32 20.09
C GLY A 44 -2.35 -52.79 18.75
N HIS A 45 -1.51 -53.54 18.05
CA HIS A 45 -1.07 -53.21 16.68
C HIS A 45 -2.24 -53.19 15.70
N GLY A 46 -3.14 -54.17 15.76
CA GLY A 46 -4.34 -54.19 14.91
C GLY A 46 -5.25 -52.99 15.15
N LEU A 47 -5.53 -52.67 16.42
CA LEU A 47 -6.30 -51.50 16.82
C LEU A 47 -5.64 -50.20 16.36
N LYS A 48 -4.31 -50.10 16.48
CA LYS A 48 -3.52 -48.94 16.02
C LYS A 48 -3.61 -48.75 14.51
N ILE A 49 -3.52 -49.82 13.73
CA ILE A 49 -3.61 -49.76 12.27
C ILE A 49 -5.01 -49.29 11.83
N VAL A 50 -6.07 -49.87 12.39
CA VAL A 50 -7.46 -49.47 12.08
C VAL A 50 -7.75 -48.04 12.55
N GLY A 51 -7.26 -47.66 13.74
CA GLY A 51 -7.41 -46.30 14.25
C GLY A 51 -6.68 -45.25 13.41
N ASN A 52 -5.43 -45.53 13.01
CA ASN A 52 -4.67 -44.67 12.07
C ASN A 52 -5.36 -44.55 10.71
N ALA A 53 -5.98 -45.64 10.24
CA ALA A 53 -6.76 -45.62 9.02
C ALA A 53 -8.02 -44.75 9.17
N ALA A 54 -8.69 -44.79 10.33
CA ALA A 54 -9.84 -43.93 10.60
C ALA A 54 -9.41 -42.45 10.62
N ASP A 55 -8.25 -42.14 11.20
CA ASP A 55 -7.68 -40.78 11.18
C ASP A 55 -7.28 -40.33 9.78
N THR A 56 -6.67 -41.21 8.99
CA THR A 56 -6.35 -40.94 7.58
C THR A 56 -7.62 -40.68 6.78
N PHE A 57 -8.69 -41.41 7.06
CA PHE A 57 -10.00 -41.19 6.46
C PHE A 57 -10.59 -39.83 6.84
N VAL A 58 -10.50 -39.43 8.12
CA VAL A 58 -10.90 -38.09 8.58
C VAL A 58 -10.11 -37.01 7.87
N ALA A 59 -8.79 -37.14 7.78
CA ALA A 59 -7.93 -36.16 7.12
C ALA A 59 -8.25 -36.03 5.62
N LYS A 60 -8.42 -37.16 4.92
CA LYS A 60 -8.68 -37.19 3.47
C LYS A 60 -10.05 -36.64 3.10
N TYR A 61 -11.07 -36.86 3.92
CA TYR A 61 -12.46 -36.50 3.63
C TYR A 61 -13.03 -35.46 4.61
N TYR A 62 -12.16 -34.65 5.22
CA TYR A 62 -12.52 -33.73 6.30
C TYR A 62 -13.71 -32.82 5.95
N LYS A 63 -13.70 -32.23 4.74
CA LYS A 63 -14.76 -31.33 4.29
C LYS A 63 -16.11 -32.04 4.21
N GLN A 64 -16.14 -33.20 3.56
CA GLN A 64 -17.35 -33.99 3.37
C GLN A 64 -17.89 -34.52 4.70
N LEU A 65 -17.00 -34.92 5.61
CA LEU A 65 -17.35 -35.35 6.97
C LEU A 65 -17.90 -34.19 7.81
N SER A 66 -17.33 -32.98 7.66
CA SER A 66 -17.84 -31.78 8.32
C SER A 66 -19.22 -31.41 7.83
N GLU A 67 -19.49 -31.54 6.53
CA GLU A 67 -20.81 -31.33 5.93
C GLU A 67 -21.80 -32.42 6.35
N LEU A 68 -21.37 -33.69 6.40
CA LEU A 68 -22.19 -34.81 6.87
C LEU A 68 -22.62 -34.62 8.33
N LEU A 69 -21.73 -34.12 9.18
CA LEU A 69 -21.95 -33.95 10.63
C LEU A 69 -22.53 -32.58 11.01
N SER A 70 -22.75 -31.67 10.05
CA SER A 70 -23.29 -30.34 10.34
C SER A 70 -24.80 -30.30 10.50
N ALA A 71 -25.54 -31.19 9.82
CA ALA A 71 -27.00 -31.27 9.90
C ALA A 71 -27.49 -32.74 9.84
N PRO A 72 -28.61 -33.07 10.51
CA PRO A 72 -29.23 -34.38 10.42
C PRO A 72 -29.69 -34.69 8.98
N GLY A 73 -29.70 -35.97 8.59
CA GLY A 73 -30.22 -36.41 7.29
C GLY A 73 -29.24 -36.31 6.11
N ASN A 74 -28.07 -35.69 6.30
CA ASN A 74 -27.03 -35.67 5.27
C ASN A 74 -26.48 -37.09 5.01
N THR A 75 -26.07 -37.33 3.76
CA THR A 75 -25.42 -38.56 3.33
C THR A 75 -24.16 -38.25 2.53
N PHE A 76 -23.17 -39.14 2.59
CA PHE A 76 -21.90 -39.01 1.88
C PHE A 76 -21.58 -40.32 1.14
N PRO A 77 -21.75 -40.36 -0.19
CA PRO A 77 -21.40 -41.53 -0.99
C PRO A 77 -19.90 -41.57 -1.30
N ILE A 78 -19.27 -42.72 -1.12
CA ILE A 78 -17.85 -42.93 -1.36
C ILE A 78 -17.56 -44.39 -1.78
N LYS A 79 -16.96 -44.57 -2.97
CA LYS A 79 -16.57 -45.90 -3.51
C LYS A 79 -17.63 -47.00 -3.32
N GLY A 80 -18.91 -46.68 -3.58
CA GLY A 80 -20.03 -47.61 -3.44
C GLY A 80 -20.54 -47.84 -2.01
N HIS A 81 -20.10 -47.05 -1.05
CA HIS A 81 -20.62 -47.01 0.32
C HIS A 81 -21.29 -45.67 0.60
N THR A 82 -22.44 -45.68 1.29
CA THR A 82 -23.14 -44.45 1.67
C THR A 82 -23.09 -44.28 3.17
N LEU A 83 -22.35 -43.27 3.60
CA LEU A 83 -22.24 -42.86 4.99
C LEU A 83 -23.40 -41.94 5.35
N THR A 84 -23.88 -42.04 6.59
CA THR A 84 -25.06 -41.31 7.07
C THR A 84 -24.72 -40.51 8.32
N ASN A 85 -25.49 -39.46 8.58
CA ASN A 85 -25.48 -38.80 9.88
C ASN A 85 -26.31 -39.62 10.89
N VAL A 86 -25.69 -40.02 12.01
CA VAL A 86 -26.39 -40.59 13.16
C VAL A 86 -26.44 -39.52 14.25
N PRO A 87 -27.63 -39.12 14.72
CA PRO A 87 -27.77 -38.08 15.74
C PRO A 87 -27.21 -38.54 17.09
N ALA A 88 -26.92 -37.58 17.97
CA ALA A 88 -26.49 -37.85 19.33
C ALA A 88 -27.52 -38.69 20.10
N SER A 89 -27.05 -39.63 20.92
CA SER A 89 -27.88 -40.50 21.76
C SER A 89 -27.53 -40.35 23.24
N SER A 90 -28.33 -40.96 24.12
CA SER A 90 -28.02 -41.05 25.56
C SER A 90 -26.74 -41.85 25.85
N SER A 91 -26.37 -42.80 24.98
CA SER A 91 -25.16 -43.61 25.11
C SER A 91 -23.92 -42.96 24.47
N PHE A 92 -24.11 -42.04 23.52
CA PHE A 92 -23.03 -41.30 22.88
C PHE A 92 -23.51 -39.89 22.53
N GLY A 93 -23.14 -38.92 23.38
CA GLY A 93 -23.62 -37.54 23.33
C GLY A 93 -23.16 -36.70 22.13
N TYR A 94 -22.66 -37.34 21.05
CA TYR A 94 -22.21 -36.69 19.83
C TYR A 94 -22.87 -37.29 18.59
N ALA A 95 -23.26 -36.43 17.66
CA ALA A 95 -23.60 -36.87 16.31
C ALA A 95 -22.35 -37.45 15.63
N HIS A 96 -22.52 -38.56 14.93
CA HIS A 96 -21.40 -39.32 14.38
C HIS A 96 -21.76 -39.97 13.04
N VAL A 97 -20.74 -40.44 12.34
CA VAL A 97 -20.86 -41.09 11.04
C VAL A 97 -21.41 -42.50 11.22
N GLY A 98 -22.54 -42.78 10.59
CA GLY A 98 -23.14 -44.12 10.47
C GLY A 98 -22.62 -44.88 9.26
N ASN A 99 -22.88 -46.19 9.24
CA ASN A 99 -22.45 -47.14 8.20
C ASN A 99 -20.93 -47.18 7.95
N LEU A 100 -20.13 -46.74 8.93
CA LEU A 100 -18.68 -46.84 8.89
C LEU A 100 -18.21 -47.96 9.82
N ASN A 101 -17.66 -49.02 9.23
CA ASN A 101 -17.01 -50.10 9.96
C ASN A 101 -15.61 -50.36 9.38
N ALA A 102 -14.80 -51.18 10.06
CA ALA A 102 -13.43 -51.46 9.63
C ALA A 102 -13.35 -52.04 8.21
N ALA A 103 -14.31 -52.88 7.79
CA ALA A 103 -14.34 -53.43 6.43
C ALA A 103 -14.59 -52.35 5.37
N ALA A 104 -15.51 -51.43 5.61
CA ALA A 104 -15.78 -50.28 4.74
C ALA A 104 -14.54 -49.37 4.67
N LEU A 105 -13.90 -49.10 5.81
CA LEU A 105 -12.69 -48.27 5.88
C LEU A 105 -11.54 -48.87 5.06
N ILE A 106 -11.24 -50.17 5.25
CA ILE A 106 -10.19 -50.89 4.53
C ILE A 106 -10.44 -50.84 3.02
N LYS A 107 -11.67 -51.09 2.58
CA LYS A 107 -12.04 -51.04 1.16
C LYS A 107 -11.97 -49.63 0.57
N VAL A 108 -12.40 -48.62 1.32
CA VAL A 108 -12.39 -47.22 0.83
C VAL A 108 -10.96 -46.69 0.73
N LEU A 109 -10.10 -47.01 1.69
CA LEU A 109 -8.70 -46.59 1.71
C LEU A 109 -7.75 -47.51 0.95
N ASP A 110 -8.22 -48.66 0.47
CA ASP A 110 -7.44 -49.67 -0.25
C ASP A 110 -6.25 -50.20 0.57
N ILE A 111 -6.52 -50.52 1.84
CA ILE A 111 -5.51 -50.98 2.80
C ILE A 111 -5.37 -52.50 2.67
N SER A 112 -4.19 -52.97 2.23
CA SER A 112 -3.88 -54.40 2.14
C SER A 112 -3.28 -54.93 3.45
N GLY A 113 -3.49 -56.23 3.73
CA GLY A 113 -2.85 -56.93 4.86
C GLY A 113 -3.47 -56.70 6.24
N VAL A 114 -4.63 -56.02 6.34
CA VAL A 114 -5.30 -55.71 7.61
C VAL A 114 -6.62 -56.48 7.72
N GLY A 115 -6.84 -57.16 8.85
CA GLY A 115 -8.10 -57.82 9.14
C GLY A 115 -9.19 -56.83 9.60
N SER A 116 -10.42 -57.03 9.16
CA SER A 116 -11.59 -56.23 9.57
C SER A 116 -12.10 -56.55 10.98
N LYS A 117 -11.52 -57.55 11.65
CA LYS A 117 -11.88 -57.98 13.01
C LYS A 117 -10.66 -58.21 13.90
N PRO A 118 -10.77 -57.98 15.22
CA PRO A 118 -9.70 -58.27 16.15
C PRO A 118 -9.50 -59.78 16.33
N PRO A 119 -8.27 -60.24 16.66
CA PRO A 119 -7.99 -61.64 16.99
C PRO A 119 -8.87 -62.17 18.14
N HIS A 120 -9.50 -63.33 17.92
CA HIS A 120 -10.31 -64.16 18.84
C HIS A 120 -10.95 -63.48 20.07
N GLY A 121 -12.28 -63.41 20.11
CA GLY A 121 -13.06 -63.19 21.33
C GLY A 121 -13.11 -61.75 21.86
N LEU A 122 -12.75 -60.77 21.03
CA LEU A 122 -12.72 -59.33 21.37
C LEU A 122 -13.77 -58.51 20.59
N GLY A 123 -14.78 -59.18 20.02
CA GLY A 123 -15.83 -58.54 19.23
C GLY A 123 -15.33 -58.03 17.89
N ASP A 124 -15.67 -56.80 17.55
CA ASP A 124 -15.35 -56.10 16.31
C ASP A 124 -14.57 -54.80 16.58
N TYR A 125 -13.92 -54.26 15.54
CA TYR A 125 -13.41 -52.89 15.55
C TYR A 125 -14.54 -51.94 15.17
N GLU A 126 -15.00 -51.14 16.12
CA GLU A 126 -16.03 -50.14 15.88
C GLU A 126 -15.41 -48.75 15.80
N ILE A 127 -15.88 -47.94 14.85
CA ILE A 127 -15.32 -46.64 14.53
C ILE A 127 -16.42 -45.59 14.66
N ARG A 128 -16.17 -44.57 15.49
CA ARG A 128 -17.05 -43.40 15.64
C ARG A 128 -16.27 -42.17 15.21
N ILE A 129 -16.63 -41.59 14.07
CA ILE A 129 -16.18 -40.26 13.66
C ILE A 129 -17.26 -39.28 14.06
N TYR A 130 -16.94 -38.30 14.90
CA TYR A 130 -17.93 -37.41 15.52
C TYR A 130 -17.45 -35.98 15.59
N ARG A 131 -18.40 -35.05 15.64
CA ARG A 131 -18.14 -33.62 15.74
C ARG A 131 -18.33 -33.16 17.19
N LYS A 132 -17.25 -32.68 17.81
CA LYS A 132 -17.26 -32.04 19.14
C LYS A 132 -17.09 -30.55 18.96
N CYS A 133 -18.05 -29.76 19.43
CA CYS A 133 -17.95 -28.31 19.46
C CYS A 133 -17.68 -27.85 20.89
N ASP A 134 -16.82 -26.86 21.05
CA ASP A 134 -16.71 -26.16 22.32
C ASP A 134 -17.94 -25.27 22.57
N ARG A 135 -17.99 -24.65 23.76
CA ARG A 135 -19.07 -23.74 24.17
C ARG A 135 -18.76 -22.28 23.83
N GLU A 136 -17.79 -22.03 22.95
CA GLU A 136 -17.42 -20.68 22.53
C GLU A 136 -18.40 -20.12 21.49
N ASN A 137 -18.35 -18.80 21.24
CA ASN A 137 -19.20 -18.15 20.24
C ASN A 137 -18.34 -17.30 19.28
N PRO A 138 -18.16 -17.71 18.01
CA PRO A 138 -18.75 -18.90 17.37
C PRO A 138 -18.11 -20.21 17.88
N PRO A 139 -18.86 -21.32 17.92
CA PRO A 139 -18.36 -22.59 18.42
C PRO A 139 -17.27 -23.15 17.52
N ASN A 140 -16.09 -23.44 18.08
CA ASN A 140 -15.03 -24.16 17.41
C ASN A 140 -15.37 -25.64 17.44
N CYS A 141 -15.63 -26.19 16.25
CA CYS A 141 -16.01 -27.59 16.09
C CYS A 141 -14.89 -28.40 15.47
N GLN A 142 -14.53 -29.49 16.13
CA GLN A 142 -13.50 -30.42 15.71
C GLN A 142 -14.13 -31.76 15.35
N ILE A 143 -13.58 -32.40 14.31
CA ILE A 143 -13.92 -33.78 13.96
C ILE A 143 -12.90 -34.69 14.64
N ASN A 144 -13.40 -35.59 15.47
CA ASN A 144 -12.61 -36.58 16.19
C ASN A 144 -12.99 -37.98 15.72
N SER A 145 -12.07 -38.93 15.89
CA SER A 145 -12.32 -40.34 15.68
C SER A 145 -12.15 -41.11 16.99
N LEU A 146 -12.89 -42.20 17.14
CA LEU A 146 -12.74 -43.14 18.23
C LEU A 146 -12.88 -44.53 17.64
N THR A 147 -11.82 -45.31 17.74
CA THR A 147 -11.82 -46.72 17.31
C THR A 147 -11.71 -47.60 18.55
N TYR A 148 -12.62 -48.53 18.78
CA TYR A 148 -12.62 -49.35 19.99
C TYR A 148 -13.02 -50.80 19.73
N LEU A 149 -12.69 -51.67 20.69
CA LEU A 149 -13.11 -53.07 20.70
C LEU A 149 -14.50 -53.19 21.34
N THR A 150 -15.39 -53.98 20.75
CA THR A 150 -16.77 -54.11 21.25
C THR A 150 -16.94 -55.09 22.42
N GLU A 151 -15.94 -55.94 22.68
CA GLU A 151 -15.90 -56.85 23.83
C GLU A 151 -14.57 -56.77 24.59
N PRO A 152 -14.58 -56.85 25.94
CA PRO A 152 -13.36 -56.88 26.72
C PRO A 152 -12.70 -58.26 26.63
N ALA A 153 -11.38 -58.29 26.76
CA ALA A 153 -10.69 -59.55 27.04
C ALA A 153 -11.16 -60.09 28.39
N LYS A 154 -11.43 -61.39 28.47
CA LYS A 154 -11.85 -62.05 29.71
C LYS A 154 -10.67 -62.73 30.39
N ARG A 155 -10.66 -62.74 31.72
CA ARG A 155 -9.70 -63.53 32.50
C ARG A 155 -9.88 -65.03 32.23
N ALA A 156 -8.80 -65.80 32.37
CA ALA A 156 -8.88 -67.25 32.23
C ALA A 156 -9.90 -67.82 33.24
N TYR A 157 -10.87 -68.60 32.76
CA TYR A 157 -11.93 -69.22 33.55
C TYR A 157 -12.84 -68.25 34.32
N SER A 158 -12.91 -66.97 33.91
CA SER A 158 -13.78 -65.97 34.53
C SER A 158 -14.49 -65.11 33.47
N SER A 159 -15.67 -64.60 33.82
CA SER A 159 -16.40 -63.62 33.00
C SER A 159 -15.90 -62.18 33.20
N GLU A 160 -15.00 -61.96 34.18
CA GLU A 160 -14.46 -60.65 34.49
C GLU A 160 -13.52 -60.12 33.41
N PRO A 161 -13.54 -58.79 33.17
CA PRO A 161 -12.58 -58.16 32.28
C PRO A 161 -11.13 -58.31 32.74
N ASP A 162 -10.26 -58.50 31.76
CA ASP A 162 -8.83 -58.56 31.93
C ASP A 162 -8.19 -57.16 31.76
N TYR A 163 -8.15 -56.40 32.85
CA TYR A 163 -7.57 -55.06 32.84
C TYR A 163 -6.06 -55.02 32.53
N ALA A 164 -5.32 -56.09 32.86
CA ALA A 164 -3.90 -56.16 32.53
C ALA A 164 -3.70 -56.32 31.02
N PHE A 165 -4.54 -57.13 30.38
CA PHE A 165 -4.58 -57.22 28.91
C PHE A 165 -4.95 -55.87 28.30
N ALA A 166 -6.01 -55.23 28.80
CA ALA A 166 -6.46 -53.92 28.32
C ALA A 166 -5.36 -52.86 28.40
N ALA A 167 -4.61 -52.82 29.52
CA ALA A 167 -3.50 -51.90 29.71
C ALA A 167 -2.34 -52.14 28.73
N ILE A 168 -2.00 -53.41 28.43
CA ILE A 168 -0.96 -53.75 27.44
C ILE A 168 -1.40 -53.32 26.03
N VAL A 169 -2.66 -53.59 25.65
CA VAL A 169 -3.21 -53.15 24.35
C VAL A 169 -3.13 -51.62 24.23
N ALA A 170 -3.61 -50.89 25.24
CA ALA A 170 -3.57 -49.42 25.25
C ALA A 170 -2.13 -48.88 25.18
N LYS A 171 -1.20 -49.48 25.93
CA LYS A 171 0.23 -49.13 25.87
C LYS A 171 0.83 -49.36 24.49
N THR A 172 0.43 -50.45 23.81
CA THR A 172 0.89 -50.77 22.46
C THR A 172 0.40 -49.76 21.42
N VAL A 173 -0.83 -49.24 21.60
CA VAL A 173 -1.34 -48.12 20.79
C VAL A 173 -0.51 -46.86 21.02
N GLY A 174 -0.16 -46.55 22.27
CA GLY A 174 0.67 -45.41 22.69
C GLY A 174 -0.15 -44.32 23.40
N ALA A 175 0.26 -43.05 23.28
CA ALA A 175 -0.42 -41.88 23.88
C ALA A 175 -1.87 -41.63 23.40
N TYR A 176 -2.34 -42.44 22.45
CA TYR A 176 -3.70 -42.44 21.91
C TYR A 176 -4.54 -43.62 22.40
N GLY A 177 -3.93 -44.57 23.10
CA GLY A 177 -4.61 -45.72 23.69
C GLY A 177 -5.31 -45.34 24.99
N GLY A 178 -6.53 -45.83 25.18
CA GLY A 178 -7.30 -45.64 26.40
C GLY A 178 -8.09 -46.87 26.78
N THR A 179 -8.48 -46.95 28.05
CA THR A 179 -9.22 -48.10 28.60
C THR A 179 -10.45 -47.65 29.39
N SER A 180 -11.50 -48.47 29.39
CA SER A 180 -12.62 -48.29 30.32
C SER A 180 -12.37 -49.10 31.60
N THR A 181 -12.72 -48.53 32.74
CA THR A 181 -12.42 -49.10 34.07
C THR A 181 -13.70 -49.50 34.80
N MET A 182 -13.57 -50.29 35.87
CA MET A 182 -14.74 -50.77 36.63
C MET A 182 -15.51 -49.63 37.30
N ASP A 183 -14.79 -48.65 37.84
CA ASP A 183 -15.35 -47.48 38.53
C ASP A 183 -16.02 -46.51 37.55
N LYS A 184 -15.56 -46.46 36.30
CA LYS A 184 -16.16 -45.64 35.26
C LYS A 184 -16.24 -46.38 33.92
N PRO A 185 -17.25 -47.27 33.78
CA PRO A 185 -17.42 -48.05 32.56
C PRO A 185 -17.97 -47.20 31.40
N GLN A 186 -18.50 -46.01 31.69
CA GLN A 186 -19.11 -45.08 30.73
C GLN A 186 -18.10 -44.18 29.99
N GLU A 187 -16.82 -44.21 30.35
CA GLU A 187 -15.79 -43.40 29.70
C GLU A 187 -14.54 -44.23 29.37
N PHE A 188 -13.85 -43.85 28.30
CA PHE A 188 -12.48 -44.26 28.04
C PHE A 188 -11.52 -43.25 28.66
N ARG A 189 -10.57 -43.73 29.45
CA ARG A 189 -9.50 -42.92 30.01
C ARG A 189 -8.23 -43.07 29.18
N PHE A 190 -7.68 -41.93 28.77
CA PHE A 190 -6.44 -41.84 28.01
C PHE A 190 -5.35 -41.22 28.88
N VAL A 191 -4.12 -41.59 28.57
CA VAL A 191 -2.93 -40.97 29.16
C VAL A 191 -2.18 -40.20 28.09
N ASP A 192 -1.52 -39.11 28.46
CA ASP A 192 -0.64 -38.36 27.57
C ASP A 192 0.73 -39.04 27.41
N GLU A 193 1.63 -38.39 26.66
CA GLU A 193 3.00 -38.88 26.42
C GLU A 193 3.84 -38.99 27.71
N ASN A 194 3.45 -38.27 28.77
CA ASN A 194 4.06 -38.30 30.10
C ASN A 194 3.31 -39.23 31.07
N MET A 195 2.43 -40.09 30.55
CA MET A 195 1.58 -41.01 31.31
C MET A 195 0.63 -40.33 32.31
N GLN A 196 0.34 -39.05 32.12
CA GLN A 196 -0.63 -38.32 32.94
C GLN A 196 -2.04 -38.52 32.39
N PRO A 197 -3.07 -38.65 33.25
CA PRO A 197 -4.45 -38.76 32.81
C PRO A 197 -4.88 -37.50 32.06
N ILE A 198 -5.44 -37.67 30.87
CA ILE A 198 -5.99 -36.54 30.12
C ILE A 198 -7.38 -36.22 30.68
N PRO A 199 -7.67 -34.96 31.01
CA PRO A 199 -8.91 -34.58 31.71
C PRO A 199 -10.17 -34.77 30.86
N ASP A 200 -10.04 -34.86 29.54
CA ASP A 200 -11.16 -35.06 28.62
C ASP A 200 -11.64 -36.53 28.65
N ALA A 201 -12.72 -36.78 29.38
CA ALA A 201 -13.44 -38.04 29.33
C ALA A 201 -14.08 -38.23 27.95
N VAL A 202 -13.67 -39.27 27.23
CA VAL A 202 -14.33 -39.67 25.98
C VAL A 202 -15.41 -40.70 26.32
N PRO A 203 -16.68 -40.48 25.93
CA PRO A 203 -17.75 -41.43 26.22
C PRO A 203 -17.45 -42.82 25.64
N ASN A 204 -17.74 -43.86 26.42
CA ASN A 204 -17.76 -45.25 25.96
C ASN A 204 -19.17 -45.61 25.48
N PRO A 205 -19.40 -45.76 24.15
CA PRO A 205 -20.74 -46.00 23.62
C PRO A 205 -21.43 -47.26 24.15
N LEU A 206 -20.64 -48.24 24.60
CA LEU A 206 -21.14 -49.51 25.11
C LEU A 206 -21.30 -49.55 26.63
N GLY A 207 -20.75 -48.58 27.37
CA GLY A 207 -20.83 -48.54 28.83
C GLY A 207 -20.31 -49.79 29.53
N LYS A 208 -19.43 -50.57 28.88
CA LYS A 208 -18.83 -51.80 29.43
C LYS A 208 -17.43 -51.54 30.00
N PRO A 209 -17.08 -52.11 31.17
CA PRO A 209 -15.72 -52.02 31.71
C PRO A 209 -14.72 -52.93 30.97
N GLY A 210 -13.45 -52.55 30.96
CA GLY A 210 -12.32 -53.32 30.41
C GLY A 210 -12.20 -53.29 28.88
N LEU A 211 -12.89 -52.37 28.21
CA LEU A 211 -12.73 -52.11 26.78
C LEU A 211 -11.47 -51.29 26.52
N VAL A 212 -10.96 -51.40 25.31
CA VAL A 212 -9.80 -50.64 24.84
C VAL A 212 -10.20 -49.83 23.61
N ALA A 213 -9.75 -48.58 23.58
CA ALA A 213 -9.98 -47.67 22.48
C ALA A 213 -8.68 -46.96 22.05
N MET A 214 -8.67 -46.53 20.81
CA MET A 214 -7.77 -45.55 20.26
C MET A 214 -8.59 -44.30 19.94
N ARG A 215 -8.22 -43.16 20.54
CA ARG A 215 -8.74 -41.87 20.11
C ARG A 215 -7.93 -41.36 18.93
N GLY A 216 -8.60 -40.65 18.04
CA GLY A 216 -7.99 -39.92 16.96
C GLY A 216 -8.60 -38.53 16.81
N GLY A 217 -7.86 -37.61 16.21
CA GLY A 217 -8.23 -36.20 16.14
C GLY A 217 -7.02 -35.34 15.79
N TYR A 218 -7.13 -34.03 15.89
CA TYR A 218 -6.09 -33.06 15.49
C TYR A 218 -4.68 -33.29 16.10
N LEU A 219 -4.54 -34.17 17.09
CA LEU A 219 -3.27 -34.54 17.72
C LEU A 219 -2.55 -35.74 17.05
N THR A 220 -3.25 -36.60 16.29
CA THR A 220 -2.64 -37.76 15.60
C THR A 220 -2.13 -37.37 14.21
N HIS A 221 -0.81 -37.25 14.06
CA HIS A 221 -0.03 -37.15 12.80
C HIS A 221 -0.36 -36.01 11.81
N SER A 222 -1.43 -35.24 12.05
CA SER A 222 -1.90 -34.15 11.19
C SER A 222 -1.27 -32.79 11.55
N LEU A 223 -0.59 -32.71 12.70
CA LEU A 223 0.11 -31.52 13.19
C LEU A 223 1.40 -31.19 12.43
N ASP A 224 2.02 -32.19 11.81
CA ASP A 224 3.26 -31.99 11.02
C ASP A 224 2.97 -31.56 9.59
N VAL A 225 1.70 -31.67 9.16
CA VAL A 225 1.31 -31.47 7.75
C VAL A 225 0.46 -30.21 7.55
N ASN A 226 -0.19 -29.66 8.58
CA ASN A 226 -1.21 -28.63 8.36
C ASN A 226 -1.18 -27.51 9.40
N VAL A 227 -0.62 -26.37 9.00
CA VAL A 227 -0.97 -25.00 9.41
C VAL A 227 -2.09 -24.95 10.46
N ARG A 228 -1.74 -24.67 11.73
CA ARG A 228 -2.74 -24.34 12.74
C ARG A 228 -3.48 -23.08 12.29
N ARG A 229 -4.75 -23.24 11.90
CA ARG A 229 -5.62 -22.15 11.40
C ARG A 229 -5.98 -21.10 12.46
N ASP A 230 -5.65 -21.34 13.72
CA ASP A 230 -5.92 -20.46 14.85
C ASP A 230 -4.82 -19.39 15.08
N GLY A 231 -3.72 -19.45 14.32
CA GLY A 231 -2.61 -18.49 14.44
C GLY A 231 -1.82 -18.61 15.75
N SER A 232 -2.05 -19.66 16.56
CA SER A 232 -1.41 -19.82 17.88
C SER A 232 0.07 -20.23 17.81
N ARG A 233 0.57 -20.65 16.64
CA ARG A 233 1.97 -21.01 16.41
C ARG A 233 2.45 -20.47 15.07
N ASN A 234 3.64 -19.85 15.09
CA ASN A 234 4.32 -19.38 13.89
C ASN A 234 4.70 -20.56 12.99
N ILE A 235 4.59 -20.37 11.68
CA ILE A 235 5.15 -21.29 10.69
C ILE A 235 6.67 -21.06 10.70
N THR A 236 7.44 -22.09 11.01
CA THR A 236 8.91 -22.06 11.00
C THR A 236 9.39 -22.89 9.81
N GLY A 237 9.42 -22.28 8.63
CA GLY A 237 9.82 -22.93 7.37
C GLY A 237 9.18 -22.27 6.15
N ASP A 238 9.69 -22.61 4.97
CA ASP A 238 9.13 -22.15 3.70
C ASP A 238 7.84 -22.89 3.38
N LEU A 239 6.88 -22.18 2.77
CA LEU A 239 5.69 -22.79 2.20
C LEU A 239 5.97 -23.17 0.75
N ASP A 240 6.15 -24.46 0.51
CA ASP A 240 6.32 -25.01 -0.83
C ASP A 240 4.95 -25.43 -1.41
N PHE A 241 4.61 -24.86 -2.56
CA PHE A 241 3.37 -25.13 -3.29
C PHE A 241 3.65 -25.86 -4.62
N GLU A 242 4.84 -26.42 -4.78
CA GLU A 242 5.19 -27.26 -5.91
C GLU A 242 4.63 -28.68 -5.73
N ASN A 243 4.16 -29.25 -6.83
CA ASN A 243 3.82 -30.67 -6.93
C ASN A 243 4.34 -31.17 -8.28
N GLY A 244 5.58 -31.67 -8.28
CA GLY A 244 6.32 -31.97 -9.50
C GLY A 244 6.47 -30.70 -10.36
N ASN A 245 6.00 -30.75 -11.61
CA ASN A 245 6.03 -29.60 -12.53
C ASN A 245 4.77 -28.71 -12.44
N THR A 246 3.92 -28.91 -11.43
CA THR A 246 2.69 -28.15 -11.26
C THR A 246 2.78 -27.24 -10.03
N HIS A 247 2.28 -26.02 -10.15
CA HIS A 247 2.27 -25.03 -9.08
C HIS A 247 0.84 -24.86 -8.56
N GLN A 248 0.66 -24.90 -7.24
CA GLN A 248 -0.65 -24.71 -6.63
C GLN A 248 -0.96 -23.22 -6.46
N SER A 249 -2.25 -22.86 -6.52
CA SER A 249 -2.71 -21.48 -6.32
C SER A 249 -3.05 -21.19 -4.86
N ILE A 250 -2.73 -19.98 -4.41
CA ILE A 250 -3.24 -19.41 -3.16
C ILE A 250 -4.49 -18.58 -3.49
N LYS A 251 -5.67 -18.98 -3.03
CA LYS A 251 -6.96 -18.29 -3.33
C LYS A 251 -7.66 -17.81 -2.05
N GLY A 252 -8.32 -16.65 -2.14
CA GLY A 252 -9.17 -16.13 -1.06
C GLY A 252 -8.41 -15.50 0.12
N ILE A 253 -7.13 -15.16 -0.04
CA ILE A 253 -6.36 -14.47 0.99
C ILE A 253 -6.68 -12.98 0.97
N LYS A 254 -7.12 -12.45 2.13
CA LYS A 254 -7.44 -11.03 2.28
C LYS A 254 -6.18 -10.16 2.26
N ASN A 255 -5.16 -10.54 3.03
CA ASN A 255 -3.91 -9.78 3.20
C ASN A 255 -2.70 -10.70 3.13
N ILE A 256 -1.64 -10.26 2.46
CA ILE A 256 -0.30 -10.86 2.52
C ILE A 256 0.65 -9.77 3.02
N VAL A 257 1.28 -9.98 4.17
CA VAL A 257 2.28 -9.07 4.74
C VAL A 257 3.63 -9.77 4.69
N GLY A 258 4.49 -9.35 3.77
CA GLY A 258 5.85 -9.86 3.63
C GLY A 258 6.88 -8.86 4.13
N VAL A 259 7.92 -9.36 4.80
CA VAL A 259 9.14 -8.60 5.11
C VAL A 259 10.27 -9.19 4.26
N GLY A 260 10.64 -8.52 3.16
CA GLY A 260 11.70 -9.02 2.27
C GLY A 260 11.44 -8.76 0.79
N LYS A 261 11.95 -9.68 -0.04
CA LYS A 261 11.85 -9.61 -1.51
C LYS A 261 10.72 -10.49 -2.02
N LEU A 262 10.02 -10.01 -3.03
CA LEU A 262 9.00 -10.76 -3.78
C LEU A 262 9.55 -11.00 -5.19
N SER A 263 9.84 -12.26 -5.52
CA SER A 263 10.35 -12.67 -6.83
C SER A 263 9.25 -13.41 -7.58
N MET A 264 8.84 -12.90 -8.73
CA MET A 264 7.85 -13.54 -9.59
C MET A 264 8.12 -13.23 -11.06
N GLY A 265 7.68 -14.11 -11.95
CA GLY A 265 7.78 -13.89 -13.40
C GLY A 265 6.81 -12.81 -13.91
N GLU A 266 5.62 -12.73 -13.33
CA GLU A 266 4.57 -11.78 -13.72
C GLU A 266 3.73 -11.37 -12.50
N LEU A 267 3.37 -10.08 -12.43
CA LEU A 267 2.50 -9.50 -11.40
C LEU A 267 1.29 -8.84 -12.05
N GLU A 268 0.14 -9.51 -12.04
CA GLU A 268 -1.13 -8.92 -12.46
C GLU A 268 -1.88 -8.31 -11.27
N ILE A 269 -2.29 -7.05 -11.39
CA ILE A 269 -3.03 -6.33 -10.34
C ILE A 269 -4.35 -5.86 -10.94
N GLY A 270 -5.45 -6.53 -10.59
CA GLY A 270 -6.79 -6.17 -11.08
C GLY A 270 -7.36 -4.85 -10.51
N GLY A 271 -6.65 -4.20 -9.60
CA GLY A 271 -7.05 -2.97 -8.92
C GLY A 271 -5.93 -1.92 -8.90
N LYS A 272 -5.72 -1.30 -7.74
CA LYS A 272 -4.69 -0.26 -7.56
C LYS A 272 -3.41 -0.85 -6.94
N ALA A 273 -2.26 -0.48 -7.50
CA ALA A 273 -0.95 -0.73 -6.90
C ALA A 273 -0.46 0.56 -6.21
N THR A 274 0.14 0.45 -5.03
CA THR A 274 0.77 1.59 -4.34
C THR A 274 2.17 1.21 -3.89
N VAL A 275 3.17 1.92 -4.40
CA VAL A 275 4.58 1.76 -4.03
C VAL A 275 4.98 3.00 -3.23
N LYS A 276 5.26 2.83 -1.93
CA LYS A 276 5.68 3.95 -1.05
C LYS A 276 7.17 4.29 -1.18
N GLY A 277 7.98 3.33 -1.63
CA GLY A 277 9.41 3.50 -1.89
C GLY A 277 9.70 3.82 -3.36
N PRO A 278 10.98 3.86 -3.75
CA PRO A 278 11.36 4.03 -5.15
C PRO A 278 10.93 2.82 -5.98
N LEU A 279 10.44 3.10 -7.20
CA LEU A 279 10.17 2.08 -8.21
C LEU A 279 11.39 1.99 -9.14
N HIS A 280 12.21 0.95 -8.94
CA HIS A 280 13.30 0.62 -9.87
C HIS A 280 12.79 -0.39 -10.89
N LEU A 281 12.69 0.03 -12.16
CA LEU A 281 12.27 -0.86 -13.25
C LEU A 281 13.45 -1.64 -13.86
N SER A 282 14.71 -1.28 -13.59
CA SER A 282 15.90 -1.94 -14.16
C SER A 282 16.27 -3.25 -13.46
N ASP A 283 16.88 -4.19 -14.19
CA ASP A 283 17.65 -5.28 -13.56
C ASP A 283 18.94 -4.72 -12.92
N ASP A 284 19.56 -5.47 -11.99
CA ASP A 284 20.80 -5.07 -11.30
C ASP A 284 21.97 -4.75 -12.26
N LYS A 285 21.82 -5.11 -13.54
CA LYS A 285 22.82 -4.95 -14.60
C LYS A 285 22.48 -3.82 -15.58
N GLY A 286 21.32 -3.17 -15.46
CA GLY A 286 20.87 -2.05 -16.30
C GLY A 286 20.75 -2.37 -17.80
N ARG A 287 20.58 -3.64 -18.19
CA ARG A 287 20.67 -4.08 -19.60
C ARG A 287 19.34 -4.13 -20.32
N ASN A 288 18.24 -4.27 -19.59
CA ASN A 288 16.93 -4.41 -20.20
C ASN A 288 16.19 -3.08 -20.21
N ARG A 289 15.72 -2.71 -21.40
CA ARG A 289 14.78 -1.59 -21.59
C ARG A 289 13.47 -1.99 -20.95
N GLN A 290 12.94 -1.09 -20.13
CA GLN A 290 11.72 -1.32 -19.37
C GLN A 290 10.75 -0.23 -19.78
N ASP A 291 9.63 -0.64 -20.35
CA ASP A 291 8.67 0.27 -20.95
C ASP A 291 7.47 0.43 -20.01
N ILE A 292 7.02 1.67 -19.85
CA ILE A 292 5.74 1.97 -19.23
C ILE A 292 4.75 2.21 -20.37
N ILE A 293 4.05 1.15 -20.78
CA ILE A 293 3.12 1.18 -21.93
C ILE A 293 1.70 1.39 -21.43
N GLY A 294 0.96 2.30 -22.07
CA GLY A 294 -0.44 2.55 -21.74
C GLY A 294 -0.66 3.31 -20.43
N ALA A 295 0.38 3.92 -19.85
CA ALA A 295 0.19 4.89 -18.78
C ALA A 295 -0.63 6.07 -19.30
N GLY A 296 -1.67 6.44 -18.56
CA GLY A 296 -2.45 7.65 -18.79
C GLY A 296 -1.68 8.88 -18.31
N ASN A 297 -2.10 9.45 -17.18
CA ASN A 297 -1.40 10.59 -16.58
C ASN A 297 -0.17 10.13 -15.78
N ILE A 298 0.92 10.89 -15.89
CA ILE A 298 2.07 10.82 -14.98
C ILE A 298 2.11 12.16 -14.24
N GLU A 299 1.67 12.15 -12.99
CA GLU A 299 1.63 13.34 -12.13
C GLU A 299 2.71 13.21 -11.05
N GLY A 300 3.52 14.25 -10.88
CA GLY A 300 4.56 14.32 -9.87
C GLY A 300 4.95 15.76 -9.58
N ASP A 301 5.38 16.01 -8.36
CA ASP A 301 5.93 17.29 -7.87
C ASP A 301 7.46 17.37 -8.03
N GLY A 302 8.09 16.24 -8.37
CA GLY A 302 9.53 16.10 -8.56
C GLY A 302 10.02 16.39 -9.98
N MET A 303 11.30 16.05 -10.21
CA MET A 303 11.98 16.20 -11.50
C MET A 303 11.78 14.96 -12.37
N LEU A 304 11.29 15.15 -13.60
CA LEU A 304 11.30 14.13 -14.63
C LEU A 304 12.55 14.30 -15.51
N THR A 305 13.52 13.40 -15.37
CA THR A 305 14.75 13.39 -16.19
C THR A 305 14.64 12.32 -17.27
N MET A 306 14.65 12.73 -18.54
CA MET A 306 14.63 11.83 -19.70
C MET A 306 15.79 12.16 -20.63
N ARG A 307 16.49 11.13 -21.13
CA ARG A 307 17.57 11.33 -22.12
C ARG A 307 17.04 11.79 -23.48
N GLY A 308 15.81 11.41 -23.81
CA GLY A 308 15.09 11.84 -25.00
C GLY A 308 13.60 11.87 -24.71
N LEU A 309 12.92 12.87 -25.27
CA LEU A 309 11.48 13.05 -25.16
C LEU A 309 10.93 13.35 -26.56
N GLU A 310 10.11 12.44 -27.06
CA GLU A 310 9.35 12.63 -28.30
C GLU A 310 7.87 12.72 -27.93
N VAL A 311 7.25 13.86 -28.22
CA VAL A 311 5.86 14.15 -27.88
C VAL A 311 5.16 14.80 -29.05
N GLN A 312 3.90 14.45 -29.27
CA GLN A 312 3.09 15.06 -30.34
C GLN A 312 2.75 16.52 -30.04
N GLY A 313 2.63 16.87 -28.76
CA GLY A 313 2.40 18.23 -28.29
C GLY A 313 2.75 18.35 -26.81
N ALA A 314 3.28 19.51 -26.42
CA ALA A 314 3.60 19.83 -25.05
C ALA A 314 3.12 21.24 -24.71
N THR A 315 2.56 21.41 -23.52
CA THR A 315 2.23 22.73 -22.95
C THR A 315 2.97 22.88 -21.65
N VAL A 316 3.81 23.91 -21.55
CA VAL A 316 4.52 24.27 -20.32
C VAL A 316 3.88 25.54 -19.79
N ALA A 317 3.15 25.44 -18.67
CA ALA A 317 2.51 26.59 -18.05
C ALA A 317 3.50 27.53 -17.33
N GLY A 318 4.70 27.03 -17.02
CA GLY A 318 5.79 27.79 -16.41
C GLY A 318 6.89 28.16 -17.42
N ASN A 319 8.09 28.42 -16.90
CA ASN A 319 9.25 28.73 -17.73
C ASN A 319 9.80 27.46 -18.38
N ALA A 320 10.08 27.53 -19.68
CA ALA A 320 10.83 26.51 -20.41
C ALA A 320 12.22 27.06 -20.76
N THR A 321 13.28 26.30 -20.44
CA THR A 321 14.66 26.62 -20.85
C THR A 321 15.15 25.52 -21.78
N ILE A 322 15.67 25.91 -22.95
CA ILE A 322 16.23 24.99 -23.94
C ILE A 322 17.74 25.27 -24.00
N HIS A 323 18.57 24.32 -23.54
CA HIS A 323 20.04 24.44 -23.54
C HIS A 323 20.69 24.08 -24.89
N GLY A 324 19.94 24.23 -25.99
CA GLY A 324 20.34 23.88 -27.34
C GLY A 324 19.45 24.58 -28.36
N ASP A 325 19.24 23.96 -29.52
CA ASP A 325 18.49 24.58 -30.60
C ASP A 325 16.97 24.39 -30.44
N LEU A 326 16.21 25.47 -30.68
CA LEU A 326 14.77 25.39 -30.96
C LEU A 326 14.55 25.38 -32.47
N ARG A 327 14.22 24.22 -33.05
CA ARG A 327 13.84 24.09 -34.47
C ARG A 327 12.31 24.01 -34.60
N ALA A 328 11.67 25.08 -35.04
CA ALA A 328 10.22 25.13 -35.24
C ALA A 328 9.85 25.06 -36.73
N GLN A 329 9.43 23.89 -37.21
CA GLN A 329 9.13 23.65 -38.63
C GLN A 329 7.98 24.50 -39.18
N ARG A 330 7.06 24.93 -38.32
CA ARG A 330 5.89 25.75 -38.69
C ARG A 330 5.95 27.16 -38.09
N GLY A 331 7.13 27.62 -37.69
CA GLY A 331 7.34 28.91 -37.02
C GLY A 331 7.10 28.87 -35.51
N ALA A 332 7.44 29.98 -34.84
CA ALA A 332 7.28 30.16 -33.39
C ALA A 332 6.72 31.56 -33.10
N THR A 333 5.76 31.65 -32.17
CA THR A 333 5.20 32.93 -31.68
C THR A 333 5.75 33.23 -30.29
N VAL A 334 6.42 34.37 -30.14
CA VAL A 334 6.93 34.84 -28.84
C VAL A 334 6.05 36.01 -28.39
N GLY A 335 5.20 35.79 -27.39
CA GLY A 335 4.29 36.82 -26.88
C GLY A 335 4.95 37.90 -26.00
N GLY A 336 6.22 37.71 -25.64
CA GLY A 336 7.01 38.64 -24.84
C GLY A 336 8.22 39.19 -25.61
N ALA A 337 9.19 39.75 -24.87
CA ALA A 337 10.41 40.27 -25.48
C ALA A 337 11.31 39.13 -25.97
N LEU A 338 11.68 39.16 -27.26
CA LEU A 338 12.73 38.31 -27.83
C LEU A 338 14.08 39.01 -27.66
N ARG A 339 14.96 38.46 -26.81
CA ARG A 339 16.33 38.99 -26.58
C ARG A 339 17.36 38.12 -27.28
N MET A 340 17.85 38.57 -28.44
CA MET A 340 18.86 37.87 -29.26
C MET A 340 20.29 38.34 -28.94
N GLN A 341 20.73 38.26 -27.68
CA GLN A 341 22.08 38.70 -27.33
C GLN A 341 23.13 37.84 -28.04
N ARG A 342 24.03 38.46 -28.82
CA ARG A 342 25.08 37.78 -29.62
C ARG A 342 24.54 36.76 -30.63
N ASN A 343 23.30 36.93 -31.08
CA ASN A 343 22.69 36.09 -32.09
C ASN A 343 22.04 36.97 -33.17
N ASP A 344 22.05 36.47 -34.40
CA ASP A 344 21.48 37.16 -35.55
C ASP A 344 20.04 36.72 -35.83
N ILE A 345 19.27 37.59 -36.48
CA ILE A 345 18.00 37.22 -37.10
C ILE A 345 18.24 37.23 -38.62
N GLU A 346 18.45 36.06 -39.19
CA GLU A 346 18.68 35.88 -40.63
C GLU A 346 17.39 35.47 -41.34
N HIS A 347 17.25 35.85 -42.62
CA HIS A 347 16.13 35.43 -43.48
C HIS A 347 14.71 35.71 -42.93
N ALA A 348 14.53 36.76 -42.10
CA ALA A 348 13.24 37.11 -41.49
C ALA A 348 12.10 37.43 -42.48
N GLY A 349 12.41 37.66 -43.76
CA GLY A 349 11.45 38.05 -44.80
C GLY A 349 10.92 39.48 -44.61
N GLN A 350 10.24 39.74 -43.50
CA GLN A 350 9.67 41.03 -43.11
C GLN A 350 9.79 41.23 -41.59
N VAL A 351 10.17 42.45 -41.17
CA VAL A 351 10.15 42.88 -39.77
C VAL A 351 9.20 44.07 -39.63
N THR A 352 8.06 43.84 -38.98
CA THR A 352 7.05 44.88 -38.70
C THR A 352 7.15 45.28 -37.23
N ALA A 353 7.39 46.56 -36.96
CA ALA A 353 7.47 47.10 -35.61
C ALA A 353 6.93 48.54 -35.56
N ASP A 354 6.27 48.92 -34.47
CA ASP A 354 5.83 50.31 -34.24
C ASP A 354 7.03 51.27 -34.10
N ARG A 355 8.18 50.75 -33.66
CA ARG A 355 9.43 51.48 -33.53
C ARG A 355 10.61 50.56 -33.83
N LEU A 356 11.43 50.95 -34.81
CA LEU A 356 12.74 50.35 -35.07
C LEU A 356 13.82 51.36 -34.64
N GLN A 357 14.61 51.01 -33.62
CA GLN A 357 15.67 51.86 -33.07
C GLN A 357 16.99 51.10 -32.97
N SER A 358 18.10 51.74 -33.32
CA SER A 358 19.45 51.23 -33.09
C SER A 358 20.19 52.23 -32.21
N GLU A 359 20.59 51.81 -31.00
CA GLU A 359 21.29 52.69 -30.04
C GLU A 359 22.79 52.78 -30.30
N SER A 360 23.41 51.70 -30.81
CA SER A 360 24.86 51.61 -31.02
C SER A 360 25.25 50.78 -32.25
N GLY A 361 24.43 50.80 -33.31
CA GLY A 361 24.66 50.03 -34.53
C GLY A 361 24.35 50.80 -35.80
N VAL A 362 24.81 50.30 -36.93
CA VAL A 362 24.53 50.85 -38.25
C VAL A 362 23.36 50.09 -38.86
N ILE A 363 22.31 50.80 -39.29
CA ILE A 363 21.29 50.22 -40.17
C ILE A 363 21.87 50.24 -41.59
N ARG A 364 22.27 49.09 -42.11
CA ARG A 364 22.85 48.95 -43.46
C ARG A 364 21.77 48.55 -44.45
N LEU A 365 21.59 49.34 -45.51
CA LEU A 365 20.68 49.04 -46.62
C LEU A 365 21.50 48.47 -47.78
N ASP A 366 21.53 47.15 -47.94
CA ASP A 366 22.46 46.52 -48.89
C ASP A 366 22.03 46.70 -50.37
N ARG A 367 20.72 46.71 -50.63
CA ARG A 367 20.17 46.93 -51.98
C ARG A 367 20.31 48.40 -52.38
N SER A 368 20.89 48.64 -53.56
CA SER A 368 20.90 49.96 -54.20
C SER A 368 19.68 50.13 -55.10
N ASN A 369 19.02 51.28 -55.01
CA ASN A 369 17.92 51.69 -55.87
C ASN A 369 18.39 52.79 -56.83
N GLN A 370 17.80 52.82 -58.02
CA GLN A 370 18.07 53.90 -58.98
C GLN A 370 17.18 55.10 -58.66
N GLN A 371 17.76 56.30 -58.70
CA GLN A 371 16.98 57.53 -58.59
C GLN A 371 15.93 57.60 -59.71
N ASP A 372 14.76 58.15 -59.40
CA ASP A 372 13.59 58.29 -60.27
C ASP A 372 12.89 56.97 -60.66
N ALA A 373 13.40 55.81 -60.21
CA ALA A 373 12.72 54.54 -60.39
C ALA A 373 11.49 54.42 -59.47
N SER A 374 10.51 53.60 -59.88
CA SER A 374 9.29 53.33 -59.09
C SER A 374 9.60 52.72 -57.72
N CYS A 375 8.85 53.12 -56.70
CA CYS A 375 8.96 52.64 -55.32
C CYS A 375 7.59 52.56 -54.63
N GLN A 376 7.53 51.91 -53.47
CA GLN A 376 6.32 51.88 -52.65
C GLN A 376 6.31 53.02 -51.62
N PRO A 377 5.13 53.60 -51.32
CA PRO A 377 5.02 54.68 -50.36
C PRO A 377 5.70 54.36 -49.02
N GLY A 378 6.54 55.29 -48.52
CA GLY A 378 7.19 55.15 -47.21
C GLY A 378 8.47 54.32 -47.19
N GLU A 379 8.95 53.80 -48.34
CA GLU A 379 10.24 53.09 -48.39
C GLU A 379 11.44 54.05 -48.25
N ILE A 380 12.50 53.56 -47.60
CA ILE A 380 13.81 54.22 -47.45
C ILE A 380 14.88 53.30 -48.05
N GLY A 381 15.80 53.86 -48.82
CA GLY A 381 16.81 53.11 -49.56
C GLY A 381 18.12 53.88 -49.71
N ARG A 382 19.04 53.34 -50.52
CA ARG A 382 20.24 54.07 -50.96
C ARG A 382 20.46 53.92 -52.45
N ASP A 383 21.18 54.84 -53.08
CA ASP A 383 21.65 54.69 -54.45
C ASP A 383 22.95 53.85 -54.53
N GLY A 384 23.43 53.60 -55.75
CA GLY A 384 24.70 52.89 -56.00
C GLY A 384 25.93 53.59 -55.42
N ASN A 385 25.84 54.90 -55.15
CA ASN A 385 26.90 55.73 -54.58
C ASN A 385 26.78 55.89 -53.06
N GLY A 386 25.79 55.25 -52.43
CA GLY A 386 25.55 55.31 -50.98
C GLY A 386 24.74 56.52 -50.51
N LYS A 387 24.15 57.32 -51.42
CA LYS A 387 23.26 58.42 -51.06
C LYS A 387 21.91 57.88 -50.60
N MET A 388 21.36 58.42 -49.52
CA MET A 388 20.04 58.03 -49.02
C MET A 388 18.94 58.46 -49.98
N LEU A 389 18.01 57.54 -50.24
CA LEU A 389 16.82 57.77 -51.04
C LEU A 389 15.60 57.58 -50.15
N SER A 390 14.59 58.41 -50.36
CA SER A 390 13.25 58.25 -49.77
C SER A 390 12.24 58.15 -50.90
N CYS A 391 11.29 57.24 -50.79
CA CYS A 391 10.21 57.15 -51.76
C CYS A 391 9.27 58.35 -51.61
N GLN A 392 9.16 59.18 -52.67
CA GLN A 392 8.38 60.41 -52.67
C GLN A 392 7.40 60.43 -53.84
N ASN A 393 6.26 61.11 -53.67
CA ASN A 393 5.29 61.30 -54.74
C ASN A 393 5.71 62.47 -55.64
N SER A 394 6.12 62.18 -56.88
CA SER A 394 6.62 63.16 -57.84
C SER A 394 5.62 63.45 -58.96
N GLY A 395 4.39 63.86 -58.61
CA GLY A 395 3.38 64.39 -59.54
C GLY A 395 2.83 63.41 -60.59
N GLY A 396 3.29 62.15 -60.61
CA GLY A 396 2.84 61.11 -61.54
C GLY A 396 3.10 59.67 -61.04
N GLY A 397 3.49 59.51 -59.78
CA GLY A 397 3.83 58.22 -59.18
C GLY A 397 4.81 58.36 -58.01
N TRP A 398 4.97 57.26 -57.27
CA TRP A 398 5.96 57.16 -56.21
C TRP A 398 7.32 56.79 -56.80
N THR A 399 8.31 57.66 -56.67
CA THR A 399 9.65 57.46 -57.20
C THR A 399 10.73 57.66 -56.16
N TRP A 400 11.84 56.94 -56.33
CA TRP A 400 13.01 57.06 -55.48
C TRP A 400 13.67 58.42 -55.67
N GLN A 401 13.52 59.30 -54.69
CA GLN A 401 14.13 60.63 -54.73
C GLN A 401 15.24 60.73 -53.69
N LEU A 402 16.24 61.56 -53.97
CA LEU A 402 17.27 61.90 -52.97
C LEU A 402 16.58 62.37 -51.69
N ALA A 403 16.96 61.76 -50.57
CA ALA A 403 16.51 62.21 -49.26
C ALA A 403 17.07 63.62 -49.04
N ARG A 404 16.28 64.63 -49.42
CA ARG A 404 16.58 66.01 -49.10
C ARG A 404 16.62 66.10 -47.58
N THR A 405 17.69 66.67 -47.02
CA THR A 405 17.60 67.27 -45.69
C THR A 405 16.38 68.18 -45.77
N THR A 406 15.36 67.92 -44.97
CA THR A 406 14.29 68.87 -44.76
C THR A 406 14.96 70.22 -44.51
N GLU A 407 14.68 71.20 -45.37
CA GLU A 407 14.94 72.58 -45.02
C GLU A 407 14.34 72.77 -43.63
N TYR A 408 15.13 73.25 -42.67
CA TYR A 408 14.59 73.74 -41.42
C TYR A 408 13.43 74.66 -41.80
N ILE A 409 12.23 74.39 -41.28
CA ILE A 409 11.12 75.32 -41.36
C ILE A 409 11.59 76.58 -40.61
N THR A 410 12.13 77.55 -41.34
CA THR A 410 12.57 78.86 -40.82
C THR A 410 11.43 79.88 -40.77
N LYS A 411 10.23 79.47 -41.20
CA LYS A 411 9.00 80.25 -41.01
C LYS A 411 7.78 79.33 -40.91
N VAL A 412 7.33 79.11 -39.67
CA VAL A 412 5.93 78.75 -39.40
C VAL A 412 5.16 80.06 -39.44
N GLU A 413 4.23 80.22 -40.38
CA GLU A 413 3.19 81.23 -40.24
C GLU A 413 2.30 80.84 -39.05
N TYR A 414 2.29 81.69 -38.02
CA TYR A 414 1.41 81.56 -36.89
C TYR A 414 -0.04 81.80 -37.34
N LYS A 415 -0.80 80.73 -37.54
CA LYS A 415 -2.21 80.75 -37.11
C LYS A 415 -2.19 80.37 -35.63
N GLU A 416 -2.59 81.29 -34.78
CA GLU A 416 -2.87 81.05 -33.37
C GLU A 416 -3.85 79.87 -33.24
N VAL A 417 -3.28 78.70 -32.98
CA VAL A 417 -3.96 77.64 -32.24
C VAL A 417 -3.03 77.42 -31.07
N GLU A 418 -3.50 77.79 -29.88
CA GLU A 418 -2.79 77.64 -28.61
C GLU A 418 -2.23 76.22 -28.47
N ARG A 419 -0.95 76.07 -28.80
CA ARG A 419 -0.20 74.88 -28.48
C ARG A 419 0.21 75.06 -27.02
N ILE A 420 -0.56 74.46 -26.13
CA ILE A 420 -0.16 74.21 -24.75
C ILE A 420 1.09 73.34 -24.82
N VAL A 421 2.26 73.97 -24.87
CA VAL A 421 3.51 73.34 -24.49
C VAL A 421 3.41 73.15 -23.00
N GLU A 422 2.93 71.98 -22.58
CA GLU A 422 3.04 71.56 -21.21
C GLU A 422 4.55 71.42 -20.93
N LYS A 423 5.14 72.48 -20.38
CA LYS A 423 6.39 72.39 -19.62
C LYS A 423 6.25 71.14 -18.75
N ASP A 424 7.25 70.27 -18.73
CA ASP A 424 7.37 69.23 -17.71
C ASP A 424 7.17 69.89 -16.36
N LYS A 425 5.96 69.73 -15.80
CA LYS A 425 5.61 70.30 -14.51
C LYS A 425 6.48 69.53 -13.52
N PRO A 426 7.35 70.20 -12.74
CA PRO A 426 8.14 69.49 -11.76
C PRO A 426 7.19 68.72 -10.85
N LEU A 427 7.44 67.42 -10.67
CA LEU A 427 6.66 66.58 -9.77
C LEU A 427 6.61 67.28 -8.40
N VAL A 428 5.43 67.34 -7.81
CA VAL A 428 5.20 68.00 -6.54
C VAL A 428 5.25 66.95 -5.45
N MET A 429 6.25 67.04 -4.58
CA MET A 429 6.35 66.19 -3.40
C MET A 429 5.37 66.69 -2.33
N ALA A 430 4.55 65.80 -1.80
CA ALA A 430 3.60 66.11 -0.74
C ALA A 430 3.57 64.96 0.28
N LYS A 431 3.26 65.30 1.53
CA LYS A 431 3.20 64.36 2.64
C LYS A 431 1.84 64.29 3.30
N TRP A 432 1.47 63.11 3.77
CA TRP A 432 0.29 62.86 4.57
C TRP A 432 0.69 62.09 5.82
N THR A 433 0.12 62.45 6.97
CA THR A 433 0.52 61.90 8.27
C THR A 433 -0.55 60.95 8.81
N GLN A 434 -0.17 59.69 8.98
CA GLN A 434 -0.91 58.73 9.78
C GLN A 434 -0.51 58.94 11.24
N THR A 435 -1.42 59.51 12.04
CA THR A 435 -1.19 59.69 13.48
C THR A 435 -1.44 58.39 14.25
N TRP A 436 -0.83 58.27 15.44
CA TRP A 436 -1.04 57.13 16.33
C TRP A 436 -2.53 56.92 16.69
N GLY A 437 -3.32 57.99 16.82
CA GLY A 437 -4.76 57.90 17.05
C GLY A 437 -5.56 57.25 15.91
N GLY A 438 -5.03 57.25 14.69
CA GLY A 438 -5.67 56.63 13.51
C GLY A 438 -5.34 55.15 13.31
N CYS A 439 -4.54 54.55 14.20
CA CYS A 439 -4.03 53.18 14.08
C CYS A 439 -5.10 52.07 14.10
N ASN A 440 -6.29 52.36 14.64
CA ASN A 440 -7.40 51.42 14.74
C ASN A 440 -8.61 51.84 13.87
N GLY A 441 -8.39 52.73 12.90
CA GLY A 441 -9.47 53.24 12.06
C GLY A 441 -9.94 52.28 10.96
N TYR A 442 -9.12 51.29 10.59
CA TYR A 442 -9.35 50.47 9.40
C TYR A 442 -9.22 48.98 9.71
N LYS A 443 -10.12 48.18 9.11
CA LYS A 443 -10.11 46.71 9.20
C LYS A 443 -9.84 46.12 7.83
N LYS A 444 -8.85 45.22 7.75
CA LYS A 444 -8.53 44.46 6.54
C LYS A 444 -8.68 42.96 6.81
N ILE A 445 -9.13 42.21 5.81
CA ILE A 445 -9.17 40.75 5.86
C ILE A 445 -7.78 40.22 5.51
N GLY A 446 -7.11 39.60 6.48
CA GLY A 446 -5.81 38.94 6.31
C GLY A 446 -5.90 37.48 6.73
N GLY A 447 -5.82 36.55 5.77
CA GLY A 447 -5.81 35.11 6.04
C GLY A 447 -7.08 34.59 6.74
N GLY A 448 -8.25 35.09 6.36
CA GLY A 448 -9.54 34.66 6.93
C GLY A 448 -9.95 35.33 8.24
N SER A 449 -9.16 36.28 8.76
CA SER A 449 -9.48 37.02 10.00
C SER A 449 -9.44 38.53 9.78
N TRP A 450 -10.29 39.26 10.51
CA TRP A 450 -10.26 40.73 10.52
C TRP A 450 -9.07 41.21 11.34
N ARG A 451 -8.15 41.92 10.70
CA ARG A 451 -7.01 42.57 11.35
C ARG A 451 -7.23 44.07 11.39
N TRP A 452 -6.91 44.67 12.53
CA TRP A 452 -6.82 46.11 12.64
C TRP A 452 -5.53 46.57 11.97
N SER A 453 -5.65 47.52 11.06
CA SER A 453 -4.54 48.15 10.39
C SER A 453 -4.71 49.68 10.44
N GLY A 454 -3.60 50.40 10.31
CA GLY A 454 -3.62 51.78 9.89
C GLY A 454 -4.25 51.94 8.51
N TRP A 455 -4.28 53.18 8.02
CA TRP A 455 -4.88 53.51 6.73
C TRP A 455 -4.30 52.66 5.59
N PHE A 456 -5.19 52.20 4.72
CA PHE A 456 -4.82 51.57 3.47
C PHE A 456 -5.71 52.09 2.34
N GLY A 457 -5.14 52.21 1.14
CA GLY A 457 -5.90 52.68 -0.01
C GLY A 457 -5.03 53.01 -1.21
N THR A 458 -5.70 53.17 -2.35
CA THR A 458 -5.08 53.78 -3.53
C THR A 458 -4.93 55.28 -3.33
N ILE A 459 -3.94 55.86 -3.99
CA ILE A 459 -3.65 57.29 -3.97
C ILE A 459 -3.74 57.79 -5.42
N PRO A 460 -4.96 58.04 -5.93
CA PRO A 460 -5.14 58.41 -7.32
C PRO A 460 -4.47 59.75 -7.62
N GLY A 461 -3.73 59.81 -8.71
CA GLY A 461 -2.96 60.99 -9.14
C GLY A 461 -1.50 61.01 -8.66
N ALA A 462 -1.12 60.18 -7.68
CA ALA A 462 0.29 60.01 -7.32
C ALA A 462 1.03 59.17 -8.37
N GLN A 463 2.26 59.56 -8.73
CA GLN A 463 3.14 58.82 -9.62
C GLN A 463 3.97 57.77 -8.87
N SER A 464 4.35 58.08 -7.63
CA SER A 464 5.09 57.19 -6.74
C SER A 464 4.87 57.62 -5.30
N CYS A 465 4.98 56.67 -4.36
CA CYS A 465 4.85 56.92 -2.94
C CYS A 465 5.85 56.09 -2.14
N THR A 466 6.21 56.57 -0.96
CA THR A 466 6.98 55.83 0.04
C THR A 466 6.42 56.09 1.43
N ILE A 467 6.57 55.12 2.33
CA ILE A 467 6.16 55.27 3.73
C ILE A 467 7.41 55.35 4.61
N VAL A 468 7.44 56.36 5.46
CA VAL A 468 8.40 56.51 6.55
C VAL A 468 7.66 56.18 7.84
N SER A 469 7.87 54.97 8.36
CA SER A 469 7.29 54.55 9.63
C SER A 469 8.01 55.24 10.80
N ARG A 470 7.23 55.82 11.72
CA ARG A 470 7.72 56.46 12.95
C ARG A 470 7.65 55.54 14.17
N GLY A 471 6.81 54.51 14.12
CA GLY A 471 6.66 53.57 15.21
C GLY A 471 5.50 52.60 15.01
N TRP A 472 5.32 51.72 15.99
CA TRP A 472 4.25 50.72 16.00
C TRP A 472 3.02 51.25 16.73
N CYS A 473 1.85 50.92 16.19
CA CYS A 473 0.55 51.30 16.73
C CYS A 473 0.21 50.56 18.04
N ASN A 474 0.63 49.29 18.17
CA ASN A 474 0.54 48.52 19.41
C ASN A 474 1.83 47.72 19.65
N SER A 475 2.13 47.38 20.91
CA SER A 475 3.34 46.62 21.30
C SER A 475 3.14 45.10 21.25
N VAL A 476 1.94 44.62 20.94
CA VAL A 476 1.56 43.20 21.15
C VAL A 476 0.98 42.59 19.87
N GLY A 477 1.80 41.79 19.18
CA GLY A 477 1.33 40.58 18.49
C GLY A 477 1.18 40.57 16.97
N TYR A 478 1.16 41.70 16.25
CA TYR A 478 1.02 41.68 14.78
C TYR A 478 2.10 42.51 14.07
N SER A 479 3.01 41.83 13.38
CA SER A 479 4.15 42.42 12.66
C SER A 479 3.81 42.81 11.21
N ASP A 480 2.61 43.35 10.98
CA ASP A 480 2.23 43.81 9.64
C ASP A 480 2.95 45.13 9.34
N LYS A 481 4.03 45.02 8.55
CA LYS A 481 4.88 46.15 8.15
C LYS A 481 4.14 47.05 7.16
N ALA A 482 4.44 48.35 7.20
CA ALA A 482 4.02 49.27 6.16
C ALA A 482 4.60 48.88 4.80
N ARG A 483 3.79 49.01 3.74
CA ARG A 483 4.16 48.69 2.36
C ARG A 483 3.55 49.68 1.39
N VAL A 484 4.26 49.93 0.29
CA VAL A 484 3.74 50.64 -0.88
C VAL A 484 4.02 49.77 -2.10
N TYR A 485 3.01 49.64 -2.95
CA TYR A 485 3.11 48.94 -4.23
C TYR A 485 2.13 49.52 -5.23
N ASN A 486 2.33 49.28 -6.52
CA ASN A 486 1.41 49.76 -7.54
C ASN A 486 0.33 48.73 -7.84
N VAL A 487 -0.89 49.22 -8.10
CA VAL A 487 -2.03 48.39 -8.51
C VAL A 487 -2.64 48.84 -9.84
N ASN A 488 -3.25 47.91 -10.56
CA ASN A 488 -4.09 48.20 -11.72
C ASN A 488 -5.49 48.71 -11.30
N GLU A 489 -6.35 49.03 -12.27
CA GLU A 489 -7.73 49.51 -12.03
C GLU A 489 -8.59 48.51 -11.24
N ARG A 490 -8.23 47.22 -11.25
CA ARG A 490 -8.90 46.14 -10.50
C ARG A 490 -8.29 45.93 -9.10
N GLY A 491 -7.33 46.76 -8.67
CA GLY A 491 -6.67 46.65 -7.36
C GLY A 491 -5.61 45.54 -7.27
N GLN A 492 -5.21 44.94 -8.40
CA GLN A 492 -4.19 43.88 -8.44
C GLN A 492 -2.79 44.46 -8.53
N MET A 493 -1.85 43.91 -7.78
CA MET A 493 -0.45 44.34 -7.75
C MET A 493 0.21 44.21 -9.12
N ILE A 494 0.88 45.26 -9.58
CA ILE A 494 1.65 45.28 -10.84
C ILE A 494 3.04 45.86 -10.61
N THR A 495 3.99 45.44 -11.43
CA THR A 495 5.42 45.78 -11.29
C THR A 495 5.85 47.00 -12.12
N VAL A 496 5.07 47.42 -13.11
CA VAL A 496 5.35 48.59 -13.97
C VAL A 496 4.08 49.39 -14.19
N GLY A 497 4.14 50.71 -13.94
CA GLY A 497 2.96 51.59 -13.98
C GLY A 497 1.98 51.36 -12.82
N GLY A 498 0.77 51.89 -12.93
CA GLY A 498 -0.31 51.71 -11.95
C GLY A 498 -0.52 52.87 -10.98
N THR A 499 -1.55 52.75 -10.15
CA THR A 499 -1.82 53.70 -9.07
C THR A 499 -1.14 53.21 -7.79
N PRO A 500 -0.36 54.05 -7.09
CA PRO A 500 0.21 53.66 -5.81
C PRO A 500 -0.88 53.27 -4.80
N TYR A 501 -0.68 52.12 -4.16
CA TYR A 501 -1.45 51.63 -3.04
C TYR A 501 -0.54 51.59 -1.82
N ALA A 502 -0.93 52.30 -0.76
CA ALA A 502 -0.20 52.33 0.48
C ALA A 502 -0.98 51.58 1.57
N GLU A 503 -0.26 50.85 2.40
CA GLU A 503 -0.79 50.13 3.56
C GLU A 503 0.14 50.40 4.74
N PHE A 504 -0.37 51.05 5.78
CA PHE A 504 0.43 51.35 6.98
C PHE A 504 0.59 50.15 7.92
N GLY A 505 -0.18 49.07 7.73
CA GLY A 505 -0.14 47.90 8.61
C GLY A 505 -0.34 48.30 10.07
N ASN A 506 0.44 47.74 10.99
CA ASN A 506 0.39 48.08 12.42
C ASN A 506 1.35 49.24 12.79
N THR A 507 1.58 50.19 11.87
CA THR A 507 2.50 51.31 12.08
C THR A 507 1.85 52.66 11.82
N TYR A 508 2.42 53.71 12.41
CA TYR A 508 2.06 55.10 12.14
C TYR A 508 3.28 55.85 11.62
N GLY A 509 3.09 56.93 10.88
CA GLY A 509 4.18 57.65 10.23
C GLY A 509 3.74 58.57 9.11
N GLU A 510 4.66 58.85 8.19
CA GLU A 510 4.42 59.76 7.07
C GLU A 510 4.43 59.00 5.73
N LEU A 511 3.42 59.27 4.92
CA LEU A 511 3.33 58.84 3.53
C LEU A 511 3.74 60.01 2.65
N ILE A 512 4.80 59.82 1.86
CA ILE A 512 5.36 60.83 0.97
C ILE A 512 5.09 60.39 -0.46
N CYS A 513 4.48 61.25 -1.26
CA CYS A 513 4.09 60.95 -2.63
C CYS A 513 4.45 62.07 -3.60
N ALA A 514 4.76 61.69 -4.84
CA ALA A 514 4.98 62.60 -5.96
C ALA A 514 3.70 62.76 -6.78
N PHE A 515 3.23 63.99 -6.99
CA PHE A 515 2.04 64.32 -7.77
C PHE A 515 2.37 65.15 -9.01
N ARG A 516 1.49 65.14 -10.02
CA ARG A 516 1.64 65.96 -11.24
C ARG A 516 1.33 67.45 -11.02
N SER A 517 0.58 67.77 -9.96
CA SER A 517 0.18 69.14 -9.62
C SER A 517 0.01 69.33 -8.11
N LYS A 518 0.03 70.60 -7.66
CA LYS A 518 -0.20 70.96 -6.25
C LYS A 518 -1.66 70.73 -5.87
N GLU A 519 -2.54 70.90 -6.84
CA GLU A 519 -4.00 70.75 -6.74
C GLU A 519 -4.35 69.28 -6.49
N ASP A 520 -3.74 68.35 -7.22
CA ASP A 520 -3.94 66.91 -7.02
C ASP A 520 -3.53 66.45 -5.62
N ALA A 521 -2.40 66.94 -5.12
CA ALA A 521 -1.94 66.63 -3.77
C ALA A 521 -2.91 67.15 -2.70
N ARG A 522 -3.33 68.42 -2.80
CA ARG A 522 -4.25 69.05 -1.83
C ARG A 522 -5.64 68.44 -1.86
N ALA A 523 -6.16 68.08 -3.03
CA ALA A 523 -7.45 67.41 -3.17
C ALA A 523 -7.51 66.05 -2.45
N ARG A 524 -6.34 65.43 -2.22
CA ARG A 524 -6.20 64.17 -1.47
C ARG A 524 -5.81 64.37 0.00
N GLY A 525 -5.82 65.61 0.48
CA GLY A 525 -5.50 65.94 1.87
C GLY A 525 -4.00 65.89 2.19
N PHE A 526 -3.11 65.88 1.18
CA PHE A 526 -1.67 65.95 1.41
C PHE A 526 -1.23 67.39 1.64
N THR A 527 -0.25 67.56 2.52
CA THR A 527 0.45 68.81 2.77
C THR A 527 1.67 68.89 1.86
N LEU A 528 1.81 69.99 1.10
CA LEU A 528 2.94 70.18 0.19
C LEU A 528 4.25 70.24 0.95
N CYS A 529 5.28 69.58 0.44
CA CYS A 529 6.64 69.69 0.96
C CYS A 529 7.28 71.01 0.49
N ASP A 530 8.45 71.37 1.03
CA ASP A 530 9.07 72.67 0.76
C ASP A 530 9.15 72.93 -0.76
N PRO A 531 8.58 74.04 -1.26
CA PRO A 531 8.39 74.25 -2.69
C PRO A 531 9.69 74.56 -3.46
N HIS A 532 10.78 74.87 -2.76
CA HIS A 532 12.08 75.19 -3.36
C HIS A 532 13.03 73.98 -3.35
N THR A 533 12.97 73.14 -2.32
CA THR A 533 13.86 71.98 -2.16
C THR A 533 13.18 70.64 -2.43
N GLN A 534 11.85 70.63 -2.55
CA GLN A 534 11.00 69.44 -2.59
C GLN A 534 11.19 68.47 -1.42
N ASN A 535 11.85 68.92 -0.35
CA ASN A 535 12.16 68.09 0.79
C ASN A 535 11.03 68.14 1.81
N CYS A 536 10.53 66.97 2.19
CA CYS A 536 9.52 66.85 3.22
C CYS A 536 10.22 66.82 4.57
N SER A 537 10.23 67.93 5.31
CA SER A 537 10.81 67.95 6.66
C SER A 537 10.12 66.87 7.52
N LEU A 538 10.90 65.88 7.94
CA LEU A 538 10.47 64.84 8.86
C LEU A 538 10.60 65.44 10.26
N ASN A 539 9.48 65.78 10.91
CA ASN A 539 9.51 66.17 12.31
C ASN A 539 9.75 64.89 13.14
N PHE A 540 11.01 64.57 13.44
CA PHE A 540 11.38 63.42 14.28
C PHE A 540 10.80 63.53 15.69
#